data_AF-A0A0G0BKC8-F1
#
_entry.id   AF-A0A0G0BKC8-F1
#
_cell.length_a   1.000
_cell.length_b   1.000
_cell.length_c   1.000
_cell.angle_alpha   90.00
_cell.angle_beta   90.00
_cell.angle_gamma   90.00
#
_symmetry.space_group_name_H-M   'P 1'
#
loop_
_entity.id
_entity.type
_entity.pdbx_description
1 polymer ?
#
loop_
_entity_poly.entity_id
_entity_poly.type
_entity_poly.pdbx_seq_one_letter_code
_entity_poly.pdbx_strand_id
1 'polypeptide(L)'
;MKPLFCIFIDTLILLPYNEYLDNSIEMSGGYNMLKLPKSISNPLGFTLVELLIVITIIGILAGVVTLNVTSTIPTSRDGRRIADIKALEGASEQYFSDNKDYVRGNTCYNDTDPYCKENSQSNYGVPFLNTLLTSGYIKSDTKDPLNDGTYAYWYGTPYAPNPPDEYILFARLERKTSGENIYQLYNTSGAAVSPAVYYYAVFSDYNYWYNNFRDNSSATSCTHAGEWAHILVGTAGCLHKTW
;
A
#
# COMPACT_ATOMS: atom_id res chain seq x y z
N MET A 1 -13.51 -5.13 -15.00
CA MET A 1 -14.88 -4.56 -14.93
C MET A 1 -14.79 -3.12 -15.41
N LYS A 2 -15.28 -2.83 -16.62
CA LYS A 2 -15.39 -1.44 -17.12
C LYS A 2 -16.53 -0.76 -16.36
N PRO A 3 -16.34 0.45 -15.81
CA PRO A 3 -17.39 1.12 -15.07
C PRO A 3 -18.55 1.47 -16.00
N LEU A 4 -19.79 1.18 -15.57
CA LEU A 4 -21.05 1.45 -16.27
C LEU A 4 -21.28 2.93 -16.63
N PHE A 5 -20.39 3.83 -16.18
CA PHE A 5 -20.46 5.27 -16.40
C PHE A 5 -20.29 5.69 -17.89
N CYS A 6 -19.71 4.83 -18.73
CA CYS A 6 -19.46 5.15 -20.15
C CYS A 6 -20.62 4.80 -21.10
N ILE A 7 -21.62 4.02 -20.67
CA ILE A 7 -22.67 3.51 -21.57
C ILE A 7 -23.89 4.44 -21.63
N PHE A 8 -24.08 5.30 -20.63
CA PHE A 8 -25.31 6.09 -20.49
C PHE A 8 -25.28 7.49 -21.12
N ILE A 9 -24.11 8.02 -21.50
CA ILE A 9 -23.99 9.39 -22.04
C ILE A 9 -23.98 9.41 -23.58
N ASP A 10 -23.59 8.32 -24.24
CA ASP A 10 -23.48 8.29 -25.71
C ASP A 10 -24.79 7.98 -26.45
N THR A 11 -25.83 7.52 -25.76
CA THR A 11 -27.10 7.07 -26.40
C THR A 11 -28.18 8.14 -26.50
N LEU A 12 -27.99 9.35 -25.94
CA LEU A 12 -29.03 10.38 -25.90
C LEU A 12 -28.85 11.56 -26.88
N ILE A 13 -27.79 11.60 -27.69
CA ILE A 13 -27.44 12.80 -28.49
C ILE A 13 -27.65 12.61 -30.02
N LEU A 14 -28.01 11.42 -30.51
CA LEU A 14 -28.08 11.13 -31.96
C LEU A 14 -29.47 10.71 -32.44
N LEU A 15 -30.48 11.58 -32.35
CA LEU A 15 -31.63 11.50 -33.25
C LEU A 15 -31.66 12.71 -34.20
N PRO A 16 -31.54 12.50 -35.53
CA PRO A 16 -31.56 13.58 -36.50
C PRO A 16 -33.01 14.06 -36.69
N TYR A 17 -33.31 15.28 -36.27
CA TYR A 17 -34.53 15.99 -36.64
C TYR A 17 -34.21 16.89 -37.84
N ASN A 18 -34.67 16.50 -39.03
CA ASN A 18 -35.24 17.34 -40.10
C ASN A 18 -34.87 16.87 -41.52
N GLU A 19 -35.78 16.09 -42.11
CA GLU A 19 -36.13 16.20 -43.52
C GLU A 19 -37.65 16.40 -43.55
N TYR A 20 -38.15 17.57 -43.99
CA TYR A 20 -39.46 17.68 -44.68
C TYR A 20 -39.71 19.10 -45.22
N LEU A 21 -39.84 19.18 -46.55
CA LEU A 21 -40.54 20.15 -47.40
C LEU A 21 -39.87 21.51 -47.71
N ASP A 22 -39.06 21.46 -48.77
CA ASP A 22 -38.92 22.53 -49.76
C ASP A 22 -40.22 22.63 -50.57
N ASN A 23 -40.96 23.73 -50.42
CA ASN A 23 -42.03 24.13 -51.33
C ASN A 23 -41.48 25.23 -52.24
N SER A 24 -41.24 24.85 -53.49
CA SER A 24 -40.88 25.72 -54.60
C SER A 24 -41.98 26.77 -54.86
N ILE A 25 -41.64 28.04 -54.64
CA ILE A 25 -42.39 29.18 -55.19
C ILE A 25 -41.51 29.79 -56.29
N GLU A 26 -41.88 29.54 -57.55
CA GLU A 26 -41.40 30.33 -58.68
C GLU A 26 -42.00 31.74 -58.61
N MET A 27 -41.17 32.79 -58.62
CA MET A 27 -41.60 34.12 -59.06
C MET A 27 -40.47 34.89 -59.75
N SER A 28 -40.74 35.18 -61.02
CA SER A 28 -40.03 36.04 -61.95
C SER A 28 -39.89 37.49 -61.46
N GLY A 29 -38.69 38.04 -61.62
CA GLY A 29 -38.42 39.44 -61.98
C GLY A 29 -38.74 40.53 -60.95
N GLY A 30 -37.69 41.14 -60.37
CA GLY A 30 -37.80 42.47 -59.76
C GLY A 30 -36.85 42.74 -58.59
N TYR A 31 -35.70 43.36 -58.91
CA TYR A 31 -34.79 44.16 -58.09
C TYR A 31 -34.20 43.55 -56.79
N ASN A 32 -32.86 43.50 -56.80
CA ASN A 32 -31.99 43.06 -55.72
C ASN A 32 -32.14 43.88 -54.43
N MET A 33 -32.73 43.25 -53.41
CA MET A 33 -32.33 43.40 -52.03
C MET A 33 -32.09 42.00 -51.48
N LEU A 34 -30.82 41.62 -51.31
CA LEU A 34 -30.48 40.48 -50.47
C LEU A 34 -30.80 40.87 -49.02
N LYS A 35 -32.06 40.68 -48.61
CA LYS A 35 -32.45 40.61 -47.21
C LYS A 35 -31.73 39.40 -46.63
N LEU A 36 -30.67 39.66 -45.88
CA LEU A 36 -30.02 38.64 -45.07
C LEU A 36 -31.10 38.02 -44.15
N PRO A 37 -31.23 36.68 -44.13
CA PRO A 37 -32.15 36.05 -43.20
C PRO A 37 -31.73 36.48 -41.79
N LYS A 38 -32.67 37.11 -41.08
CA LYS A 38 -32.53 37.46 -39.67
C LYS A 38 -32.11 36.19 -38.94
N SER A 39 -30.90 36.19 -38.38
CA SER A 39 -30.42 35.11 -37.52
C SER A 39 -31.49 34.88 -36.44
N ILE A 40 -32.19 33.75 -36.53
CA ILE A 40 -33.10 33.31 -35.48
C ILE A 40 -32.20 32.74 -34.39
N SER A 41 -31.65 33.61 -33.55
CA SER A 41 -31.16 33.19 -32.25
C SER A 41 -32.38 32.79 -31.44
N ASN A 42 -32.75 31.51 -31.47
CA ASN A 42 -33.61 30.95 -30.44
C ASN A 42 -32.71 30.73 -29.22
N PRO A 43 -32.76 31.59 -28.17
CA PRO A 43 -32.22 31.16 -26.88
C PRO A 43 -33.11 30.01 -26.43
N LEU A 44 -32.68 28.78 -26.69
CA LEU A 44 -33.22 27.60 -26.05
C LEU A 44 -32.88 27.74 -24.56
N GLY A 45 -33.75 28.41 -23.83
CA GLY A 45 -33.65 28.55 -22.39
C GLY A 45 -33.93 27.20 -21.75
N PHE A 46 -33.06 26.78 -20.83
CA PHE A 46 -33.29 25.61 -19.98
C PHE A 46 -34.66 25.72 -19.30
N THR A 47 -35.44 24.65 -19.35
CA THR A 47 -36.73 24.63 -18.65
C THR A 47 -36.52 24.42 -17.16
N LEU A 48 -37.41 24.97 -16.31
CA LEU A 48 -37.35 24.78 -14.86
C LEU A 48 -37.39 23.30 -14.46
N VAL A 49 -38.13 22.49 -15.23
CA VAL A 49 -38.24 21.04 -15.00
C VAL A 49 -36.92 20.33 -15.28
N GLU A 50 -36.19 20.78 -16.28
CA GLU A 50 -34.91 20.20 -16.69
C GLU A 50 -33.82 20.48 -15.64
N LEU A 51 -33.80 21.68 -15.06
CA LEU A 51 -32.93 21.97 -13.93
C LEU A 51 -33.32 21.15 -12.67
N LEU A 52 -34.63 20.95 -12.43
CA LEU A 52 -35.14 20.19 -11.30
C LEU A 52 -34.74 18.71 -11.35
N ILE A 53 -34.79 18.09 -12.53
CA ILE A 53 -34.37 16.69 -12.71
C ILE A 53 -32.86 16.54 -12.49
N VAL A 54 -32.06 17.51 -12.94
CA VAL A 54 -30.60 17.44 -12.77
C VAL A 54 -30.20 17.49 -11.29
N ILE A 55 -30.76 18.41 -10.51
CA ILE A 55 -30.41 18.52 -9.07
C ILE A 55 -30.91 17.32 -8.27
N THR A 56 -32.03 16.70 -8.68
CA THR A 56 -32.55 15.49 -8.02
C THR A 56 -31.67 14.27 -8.31
N ILE A 57 -31.21 14.11 -9.56
CA ILE A 57 -30.25 13.04 -9.91
C ILE A 57 -28.92 13.25 -9.18
N ILE A 58 -28.38 14.47 -9.14
CA ILE A 58 -27.14 14.78 -8.40
C ILE A 58 -27.32 14.49 -6.91
N GLY A 59 -28.48 14.83 -6.32
CA GLY A 59 -28.78 14.54 -4.91
C GLY A 59 -28.82 13.04 -4.60
N ILE A 60 -29.44 12.23 -5.46
CA ILE A 60 -29.50 10.77 -5.30
C ILE A 60 -28.09 10.17 -5.43
N LEU A 61 -27.32 10.58 -6.45
CA LEU A 61 -25.97 10.07 -6.68
C LEU A 61 -25.02 10.48 -5.55
N ALA A 62 -25.10 11.72 -5.07
CA ALA A 62 -24.29 12.19 -3.94
C ALA A 62 -24.56 11.40 -2.66
N GLY A 63 -25.80 10.94 -2.44
CA GLY A 63 -26.16 10.12 -1.27
C GLY A 63 -25.58 8.70 -1.28
N VAL A 64 -25.31 8.12 -2.46
CA VAL A 64 -24.84 6.72 -2.60
C VAL A 64 -23.32 6.60 -2.55
N VAL A 65 -22.59 7.66 -2.93
CA VAL A 65 -21.12 7.62 -3.06
C VAL A 65 -20.40 7.55 -1.70
N THR A 66 -21.05 7.93 -0.61
CA THR A 66 -20.39 8.19 0.68
C THR A 66 -20.04 6.96 1.53
N LEU A 67 -20.37 5.73 1.12
CA LEU A 67 -20.43 4.62 2.08
C LEU A 67 -19.24 3.65 2.18
N ASN A 68 -18.20 3.63 1.33
CA ASN A 68 -17.26 2.47 1.37
C ASN A 68 -15.78 2.68 0.98
N VAL A 69 -15.15 3.84 1.20
CA VAL A 69 -13.76 4.07 0.74
C VAL A 69 -12.68 4.01 1.84
N THR A 70 -13.04 3.88 3.12
CA THR A 70 -12.07 4.08 4.21
C THR A 70 -11.29 2.83 4.65
N SER A 71 -11.81 1.60 4.47
CA SER A 71 -11.17 0.37 4.99
C SER A 71 -10.21 -0.33 4.03
N THR A 72 -10.14 0.08 2.76
CA THR A 72 -9.33 -0.59 1.73
C THR A 72 -7.87 -0.13 1.70
N ILE A 73 -7.58 1.08 2.18
CA ILE A 73 -6.24 1.67 2.10
C ILE A 73 -5.22 0.94 3.00
N PRO A 74 -5.51 0.64 4.29
CA PRO A 74 -4.57 -0.11 5.13
C PRO A 74 -4.28 -1.50 4.57
N THR A 75 -5.28 -2.17 4.00
CA THR A 75 -5.10 -3.47 3.32
C THR A 75 -4.15 -3.37 2.13
N SER A 76 -4.29 -2.32 1.31
CA SER A 76 -3.37 -2.09 0.18
C SER A 76 -1.95 -1.78 0.65
N ARG A 77 -1.78 -1.05 1.76
CA ARG A 77 -0.46 -0.75 2.32
C ARG A 77 0.19 -1.99 2.91
N ASP A 78 -0.54 -2.80 3.67
CA ASP A 78 -0.06 -4.08 4.18
C ASP A 78 0.35 -5.02 3.04
N GLY A 79 -0.45 -5.08 1.96
CA GLY A 79 -0.11 -5.86 0.77
C GLY A 79 1.20 -5.39 0.11
N ARG A 80 1.42 -4.07 0.05
CA ARG A 80 2.68 -3.49 -0.42
C ARG A 80 3.85 -3.82 0.52
N ARG A 81 3.70 -3.70 1.84
CA ARG A 81 4.73 -4.08 2.82
C ARG A 81 5.19 -5.52 2.65
N ILE A 82 4.25 -6.45 2.49
CA ILE A 82 4.57 -7.87 2.30
C ILE A 82 5.34 -8.07 0.98
N ALA A 83 4.92 -7.42 -0.11
CA ALA A 83 5.61 -7.51 -1.39
C ALA A 83 7.03 -6.92 -1.33
N ASP A 84 7.19 -5.79 -0.66
CA ASP A 84 8.45 -5.08 -0.48
C ASP A 84 9.43 -5.93 0.37
N ILE A 85 8.97 -6.55 1.46
CA ILE A 85 9.79 -7.46 2.29
C ILE A 85 10.21 -8.70 1.49
N LYS A 86 9.33 -9.29 0.67
CA LYS A 86 9.70 -10.43 -0.19
C LYS A 86 10.73 -10.07 -1.26
N ALA A 87 10.65 -8.85 -1.81
CA ALA A 87 11.65 -8.37 -2.74
C ALA A 87 13.02 -8.18 -2.06
N LEU A 88 13.01 -7.67 -0.83
CA LEU A 88 14.21 -7.50 -0.01
C LEU A 88 14.80 -8.86 0.44
N GLU A 89 13.97 -9.83 0.81
CA GLU A 89 14.38 -11.22 1.07
C GLU A 89 15.14 -11.78 -0.14
N GLY A 90 14.51 -11.77 -1.33
CA GLY A 90 15.18 -12.27 -2.54
C GLY A 90 16.48 -11.52 -2.90
N ALA A 91 16.54 -10.21 -2.63
CA ALA A 91 17.76 -9.43 -2.81
C ALA A 91 18.86 -9.81 -1.80
N SER A 92 18.50 -10.08 -0.54
CA SER A 92 19.42 -10.59 0.49
C SER A 92 19.97 -11.97 0.13
N GLU A 93 19.10 -12.88 -0.35
CA GLU A 93 19.51 -14.22 -0.79
C GLU A 93 20.47 -14.15 -1.99
N GLN A 94 20.20 -13.27 -2.96
CA GLN A 94 21.09 -13.05 -4.09
C GLN A 94 22.44 -12.46 -3.64
N TYR A 95 22.42 -11.48 -2.72
CA TYR A 95 23.64 -10.93 -2.13
C TYR A 95 24.47 -12.02 -1.44
N PHE A 96 23.83 -12.91 -0.67
CA PHE A 96 24.50 -14.03 -0.01
C PHE A 96 25.09 -15.02 -1.03
N SER A 97 24.37 -15.32 -2.11
CA SER A 97 24.88 -16.20 -3.18
C SER A 97 26.20 -15.70 -3.74
N ASP A 98 26.33 -14.39 -3.93
CA ASP A 98 27.49 -13.75 -4.56
C ASP A 98 28.63 -13.45 -3.56
N ASN A 99 28.30 -13.08 -2.31
CA ASN A 99 29.27 -12.63 -1.31
C ASN A 99 29.59 -13.66 -0.22
N LYS A 100 28.79 -14.73 -0.10
CA LYS A 100 28.84 -15.72 0.98
C LYS A 100 28.68 -15.14 2.38
N ASP A 101 28.00 -14.00 2.46
CA ASP A 101 27.66 -13.27 3.68
C ASP A 101 26.39 -12.47 3.42
N TYR A 102 25.57 -12.23 4.44
CA TYR A 102 24.49 -11.25 4.32
C TYR A 102 25.02 -9.84 4.52
N VAL A 103 24.23 -8.85 4.11
CA VAL A 103 24.63 -7.46 4.36
C VAL A 103 24.69 -7.23 5.87
N ARG A 104 25.83 -6.74 6.35
CA ARG A 104 26.00 -6.49 7.78
C ARG A 104 25.05 -5.39 8.26
N GLY A 105 24.14 -5.75 9.16
CA GLY A 105 23.21 -4.84 9.82
C GLY A 105 23.64 -4.52 11.25
N ASN A 106 22.83 -3.70 11.92
CA ASN A 106 22.90 -3.56 13.37
C ASN A 106 22.23 -4.77 14.02
N THR A 107 22.54 -5.00 15.30
CA THR A 107 21.92 -6.08 16.08
C THR A 107 20.58 -5.61 16.60
N CYS A 108 19.57 -5.87 15.78
CA CYS A 108 18.27 -5.26 15.88
C CYS A 108 17.22 -6.31 16.15
N TYR A 109 16.61 -6.22 17.32
CA TYR A 109 15.58 -7.17 17.72
C TYR A 109 14.22 -6.50 17.92
N ASN A 110 14.15 -5.15 17.86
CA ASN A 110 12.95 -4.36 18.09
C ASN A 110 12.61 -3.35 16.99
N ASP A 111 11.33 -2.95 16.93
CA ASP A 111 10.77 -1.94 16.02
C ASP A 111 11.02 -0.49 16.50
N THR A 112 11.47 -0.31 17.74
CA THR A 112 11.76 1.00 18.32
C THR A 112 13.17 1.50 18.01
N ASP A 113 14.09 0.63 17.60
CA ASP A 113 15.48 0.99 17.38
C ASP A 113 15.62 1.78 16.06
N PRO A 114 15.95 3.08 16.14
CA PRO A 114 16.07 3.92 14.95
C PRO A 114 17.24 3.50 14.06
N TYR A 115 18.24 2.78 14.58
CA TYR A 115 19.43 2.35 13.84
C TYR A 115 19.16 1.16 12.91
N CYS A 116 17.99 0.55 13.04
CA CYS A 116 17.62 -0.69 12.40
C CYS A 116 16.61 -0.51 11.26
N LYS A 117 16.14 0.73 11.09
CA LYS A 117 15.15 1.10 10.09
C LYS A 117 15.75 1.18 8.71
N GLU A 118 14.90 1.00 7.71
CA GLU A 118 15.19 1.29 6.31
C GLU A 118 15.95 2.62 6.16
N ASN A 119 17.08 2.57 5.46
CA ASN A 119 17.90 3.74 5.17
C ASN A 119 18.43 4.48 6.42
N SER A 120 18.47 3.84 7.60
CA SER A 120 19.08 4.43 8.80
C SER A 120 20.59 4.53 8.65
N GLN A 121 21.12 5.75 8.71
CA GLN A 121 22.55 6.04 8.71
C GLN A 121 23.06 6.04 10.15
N SER A 122 23.80 5.01 10.56
CA SER A 122 24.49 5.02 11.86
C SER A 122 25.88 4.38 11.79
N ASN A 123 26.79 4.96 12.59
CA ASN A 123 28.26 4.90 12.48
C ASN A 123 28.95 3.54 12.69
N TYR A 124 28.22 2.41 12.69
CA TYR A 124 28.82 1.07 12.87
C TYR A 124 28.23 -0.03 11.96
N GLY A 125 27.43 0.32 10.96
CA GLY A 125 26.94 -0.62 9.95
C GLY A 125 26.65 0.11 8.63
N VAL A 126 26.92 -0.54 7.49
CA VAL A 126 26.42 -0.03 6.21
C VAL A 126 24.89 -0.14 6.22
N PRO A 127 24.12 0.87 5.78
CA PRO A 127 22.67 0.74 5.71
C PRO A 127 22.34 -0.43 4.79
N PHE A 128 21.63 -1.45 5.31
CA PHE A 128 21.27 -2.67 4.57
C PHE A 128 20.78 -2.38 3.15
N LEU A 129 19.80 -1.47 3.07
CA LEU A 129 19.17 -1.06 1.83
C LEU A 129 20.14 -0.35 0.88
N ASN A 130 21.05 0.49 1.40
CA ASN A 130 22.04 1.19 0.58
C ASN A 130 23.04 0.21 -0.05
N THR A 131 23.45 -0.83 0.68
CA THR A 131 24.32 -1.87 0.14
C THR A 131 23.63 -2.65 -0.97
N LEU A 132 22.38 -3.07 -0.76
CA LEU A 132 21.62 -3.77 -1.79
C LEU A 132 21.37 -2.91 -3.04
N LEU A 133 21.10 -1.62 -2.85
CA LEU A 133 20.90 -0.64 -3.93
C LEU A 133 22.19 -0.42 -4.73
N THR A 134 23.28 -0.08 -4.04
CA THR A 134 24.57 0.25 -4.68
C THR A 134 25.16 -0.98 -5.37
N SER A 135 24.94 -2.17 -4.82
CA SER A 135 25.38 -3.43 -5.42
C SER A 135 24.45 -3.93 -6.53
N GLY A 136 23.31 -3.27 -6.77
CA GLY A 136 22.40 -3.58 -7.88
C GLY A 136 21.43 -4.74 -7.64
N TYR A 137 21.28 -5.24 -6.41
CA TYR A 137 20.34 -6.31 -6.07
C TYR A 137 18.88 -5.81 -5.99
N ILE A 138 18.68 -4.51 -5.78
CA ILE A 138 17.36 -3.86 -5.81
C ILE A 138 17.41 -2.55 -6.61
N LYS A 139 16.31 -2.23 -7.31
CA LYS A 139 16.26 -1.11 -8.27
C LYS A 139 15.67 0.20 -7.72
N SER A 140 15.07 0.16 -6.54
CA SER A 140 14.40 1.32 -5.93
C SER A 140 14.66 1.36 -4.44
N ASP A 141 14.76 2.57 -3.89
CA ASP A 141 14.81 2.83 -2.45
C ASP A 141 13.44 2.46 -1.86
N THR A 142 13.29 1.17 -1.59
CA THR A 142 12.08 0.55 -1.04
C THR A 142 11.88 1.08 0.37
N LYS A 143 10.79 1.83 0.53
CA LYS A 143 10.38 2.45 1.79
C LYS A 143 8.93 2.10 2.11
N ASP A 144 8.64 1.99 3.40
CA ASP A 144 7.28 1.79 3.89
C ASP A 144 6.34 2.86 3.34
N PRO A 145 5.09 2.53 2.99
CA PRO A 145 4.14 3.51 2.46
C PRO A 145 3.85 4.70 3.40
N LEU A 146 4.00 4.51 4.71
CA LEU A 146 3.89 5.57 5.72
C LEU A 146 5.26 6.09 6.15
N ASN A 147 6.27 5.20 6.25
CA ASN A 147 7.67 5.51 6.59
C ASN A 147 7.79 6.54 7.72
N ASP A 148 7.30 6.16 8.90
CA ASP A 148 7.27 7.01 10.09
C ASP A 148 7.97 6.35 11.30
N GLY A 149 7.72 6.86 12.50
CA GLY A 149 8.29 6.30 13.72
C GLY A 149 7.87 4.85 14.01
N THR A 150 6.72 4.42 13.49
CA THR A 150 6.00 3.17 13.81
C THR A 150 5.90 2.21 12.63
N TYR A 151 5.94 2.69 11.39
CA TYR A 151 5.88 1.88 10.19
C TYR A 151 7.13 2.12 9.35
N ALA A 152 7.99 1.11 9.35
CA ALA A 152 9.22 1.02 8.56
C ALA A 152 9.51 -0.47 8.29
N TYR A 153 10.55 -0.73 7.51
CA TYR A 153 11.19 -2.01 7.37
C TYR A 153 12.40 -2.04 8.29
N TRP A 154 12.50 -3.09 9.09
CA TRP A 154 13.61 -3.31 10.01
C TRP A 154 14.43 -4.49 9.56
N TYR A 155 15.74 -4.30 9.55
CA TYR A 155 16.72 -5.33 9.21
C TYR A 155 17.69 -5.50 10.37
N GLY A 156 17.89 -6.74 10.81
CA GLY A 156 18.78 -7.09 11.89
C GLY A 156 19.67 -8.27 11.53
N THR A 157 20.89 -8.27 12.07
CA THR A 157 21.80 -9.43 12.02
C THR A 157 22.23 -9.79 13.45
N PRO A 158 22.70 -11.02 13.72
CA PRO A 158 23.17 -11.40 15.04
C PRO A 158 24.41 -10.62 15.48
N TYR A 159 24.61 -10.54 16.80
CA TYR A 159 25.84 -9.98 17.38
C TYR A 159 26.96 -11.00 17.29
N ALA A 160 27.80 -10.94 16.25
CA ALA A 160 28.93 -11.84 16.11
C ALA A 160 30.18 -11.14 15.54
N PRO A 161 31.40 -11.60 15.91
CA PRO A 161 32.66 -11.14 15.32
C PRO A 161 32.91 -11.69 13.90
N ASN A 162 32.07 -12.61 13.41
CA ASN A 162 32.11 -13.20 12.08
C ASN A 162 31.02 -12.59 11.17
N PRO A 163 31.17 -12.66 9.83
CA PRO A 163 30.11 -12.33 8.88
C PRO A 163 28.77 -12.92 9.34
N PRO A 164 27.67 -12.13 9.35
CA PRO A 164 26.38 -12.66 9.71
C PRO A 164 25.87 -13.61 8.62
N ASP A 165 25.97 -14.92 8.89
CA ASP A 165 25.30 -15.96 8.10
C ASP A 165 23.77 -15.93 8.26
N GLU A 166 23.23 -14.98 9.01
CA GLU A 166 21.83 -14.91 9.38
C GLU A 166 21.30 -13.47 9.40
N TYR A 167 20.05 -13.28 9.00
CA TYR A 167 19.33 -12.01 9.11
C TYR A 167 17.88 -12.21 9.51
N ILE A 168 17.29 -11.12 10.02
CA ILE A 168 15.85 -10.94 10.18
C ILE A 168 15.43 -9.70 9.42
N LEU A 169 14.30 -9.79 8.74
CA LEU A 169 13.66 -8.67 8.06
C LEU A 169 12.18 -8.63 8.45
N PHE A 170 11.70 -7.51 8.97
CA PHE A 170 10.31 -7.41 9.44
C PHE A 170 9.70 -6.03 9.24
N ALA A 171 8.36 -5.98 9.21
CA ALA A 171 7.56 -4.78 9.06
C ALA A 171 6.31 -4.87 9.94
N ARG A 172 5.88 -3.75 10.52
CA ARG A 172 4.64 -3.67 11.29
C ARG A 172 3.44 -3.57 10.35
N LEU A 173 2.39 -4.32 10.63
CA LEU A 173 1.14 -4.30 9.88
C LEU A 173 0.11 -3.41 10.57
N GLU A 174 -0.72 -2.74 9.77
CA GLU A 174 -1.76 -1.83 10.30
C GLU A 174 -3.00 -2.56 10.77
N ARG A 175 -3.27 -3.75 10.20
CA ARG A 175 -4.49 -4.51 10.49
C ARG A 175 -4.20 -5.77 11.26
N LYS A 176 -5.21 -6.20 12.02
CA LYS A 176 -5.29 -7.56 12.53
C LYS A 176 -5.39 -8.54 11.36
N THR A 177 -4.40 -9.42 11.24
CA THR A 177 -4.30 -10.38 10.14
C THR A 177 -3.61 -11.67 10.58
N SER A 178 -3.79 -12.70 9.77
CA SER A 178 -3.19 -14.02 9.87
C SER A 178 -2.87 -14.52 8.45
N GLY A 179 -1.82 -15.31 8.28
CA GLY A 179 -1.30 -15.92 7.07
C GLY A 179 0.23 -15.95 7.12
N GLU A 180 0.89 -16.85 6.38
CA GLU A 180 2.35 -17.11 6.44
C GLU A 180 3.26 -15.92 6.76
N ASN A 181 4.26 -16.15 7.63
CA ASN A 181 5.24 -15.17 8.10
C ASN A 181 4.68 -13.92 8.81
N ILE A 182 3.41 -13.90 9.21
CA ILE A 182 2.87 -12.91 10.16
C ILE A 182 3.18 -13.31 11.64
N TYR A 183 3.29 -12.33 12.52
CA TYR A 183 3.51 -12.58 13.94
C TYR A 183 2.73 -11.59 14.77
N GLN A 184 2.06 -12.06 15.81
CA GLN A 184 1.38 -11.20 16.77
C GLN A 184 2.29 -10.93 17.97
N LEU A 185 2.30 -9.68 18.44
CA LEU A 185 3.02 -9.29 19.64
C LEU A 185 2.25 -9.68 20.91
N TYR A 186 2.97 -10.33 21.81
CA TYR A 186 2.56 -10.63 23.17
C TYR A 186 3.54 -9.95 24.13
N ASN A 187 3.09 -9.63 25.33
CA ASN A 187 4.00 -9.20 26.38
C ASN A 187 4.81 -10.40 26.89
N THR A 188 5.78 -10.11 27.76
CA THR A 188 6.59 -11.12 28.46
C THR A 188 5.78 -12.10 29.31
N SER A 189 4.55 -11.80 29.71
CA SER A 189 3.70 -12.74 30.45
C SER A 189 2.86 -13.65 29.54
N GLY A 190 3.05 -13.60 28.22
CA GLY A 190 2.27 -14.38 27.25
C GLY A 190 0.85 -13.84 27.00
N ALA A 191 0.54 -12.62 27.41
CA ALA A 191 -0.72 -11.95 27.12
C ALA A 191 -0.59 -11.07 25.88
N ALA A 192 -1.61 -11.07 25.00
CA ALA A 192 -1.61 -10.23 23.81
C ALA A 192 -1.55 -8.74 24.21
N VAL A 193 -0.71 -7.97 23.54
CA VAL A 193 -0.67 -6.51 23.76
C VAL A 193 -1.99 -5.87 23.32
N SER A 194 -2.40 -4.79 23.97
CA SER A 194 -3.59 -4.02 23.64
C SER A 194 -3.21 -2.55 23.37
N PRO A 195 -3.48 -2.00 22.17
CA PRO A 195 -4.09 -2.67 21.02
C PRO A 195 -3.19 -3.77 20.43
N ALA A 196 -3.80 -4.77 19.78
CA ALA A 196 -3.06 -5.87 19.18
C ALA A 196 -2.14 -5.38 18.04
N VAL A 197 -0.89 -5.83 18.06
CA VAL A 197 0.12 -5.47 17.07
C VAL A 197 0.53 -6.72 16.28
N TYR A 198 0.64 -6.56 14.97
CA TYR A 198 1.01 -7.62 14.03
C TYR A 198 2.22 -7.18 13.22
N TYR A 199 3.07 -8.14 12.89
CA TYR A 199 4.25 -7.97 12.05
C TYR A 199 4.20 -8.97 10.90
N TYR A 200 4.82 -8.63 9.78
CA TYR A 200 5.28 -9.60 8.79
C TYR A 200 6.79 -9.72 8.97
N ALA A 201 7.32 -10.92 9.20
CA ALA A 201 8.73 -11.16 9.47
C ALA A 201 9.25 -12.38 8.71
N VAL A 202 10.44 -12.23 8.14
CA VAL A 202 11.19 -13.25 7.41
C VAL A 202 12.54 -13.44 8.09
N PHE A 203 13.02 -14.68 8.08
CA PHE A 203 14.29 -15.10 8.68
C PHE A 203 15.06 -15.92 7.65
N SER A 204 16.37 -15.76 7.61
CA SER A 204 17.27 -16.66 6.87
C SER A 204 17.19 -18.10 7.37
N ASP A 205 17.32 -18.31 8.69
CA ASP A 205 17.05 -19.59 9.36
C ASP A 205 16.17 -19.37 10.58
N TYR A 206 14.92 -19.80 10.48
CA TYR A 206 13.95 -19.75 11.58
C TYR A 206 14.48 -20.37 12.88
N ASN A 207 15.17 -21.51 12.82
CA ASN A 207 15.66 -22.23 14.00
C ASN A 207 16.81 -21.50 14.68
N TYR A 208 17.69 -20.87 13.91
CA TYR A 208 18.76 -20.05 14.46
C TYR A 208 18.17 -18.93 15.32
N TRP A 209 17.24 -18.16 14.74
CA TRP A 209 16.61 -17.05 15.44
C TRP A 209 15.80 -17.58 16.63
N TYR A 210 15.00 -18.63 16.44
CA TYR A 210 14.25 -19.24 17.55
C TYR A 210 15.11 -19.58 18.78
N ASN A 211 16.28 -20.19 18.58
CA ASN A 211 17.11 -20.66 19.68
C ASN A 211 17.99 -19.56 20.30
N ASN A 212 18.58 -18.67 19.49
CA ASN A 212 19.57 -17.69 19.97
C ASN A 212 18.96 -16.49 20.71
N PHE A 213 17.65 -16.27 20.60
CA PHE A 213 16.97 -15.23 21.41
C PHE A 213 16.55 -15.69 22.80
N ARG A 214 16.62 -16.99 23.11
CA ARG A 214 16.22 -17.53 24.41
C ARG A 214 17.11 -17.06 25.56
N ASP A 215 18.36 -16.75 25.25
CA ASP A 215 19.42 -16.52 26.26
C ASP A 215 19.63 -15.04 26.61
N ASN A 216 18.87 -14.11 25.99
CA ASN A 216 18.86 -12.72 26.43
C ASN A 216 17.95 -12.60 27.67
N SER A 217 18.43 -12.03 28.76
CA SER A 217 17.81 -12.12 30.11
C SER A 217 16.37 -11.57 30.21
N SER A 218 15.89 -10.82 29.21
CA SER A 218 14.50 -10.38 29.06
C SER A 218 13.57 -11.35 28.33
N ALA A 219 14.10 -12.31 27.56
CA ALA A 219 13.34 -13.28 26.76
C ALA A 219 12.95 -14.56 27.53
N THR A 220 13.53 -14.79 28.71
CA THR A 220 13.23 -15.91 29.63
C THR A 220 11.77 -15.97 30.09
N SER A 221 10.98 -14.95 29.80
CA SER A 221 9.58 -14.81 30.17
C SER A 221 8.61 -15.33 29.09
N CYS A 222 9.06 -15.53 27.85
CA CYS A 222 8.25 -16.08 26.74
C CYS A 222 8.00 -17.60 26.84
N THR A 223 7.81 -18.12 28.06
CA THR A 223 7.58 -19.55 28.33
C THR A 223 6.09 -19.86 28.29
N HIS A 224 5.53 -20.11 27.10
CA HIS A 224 4.23 -20.77 26.92
C HIS A 224 4.32 -21.78 25.77
N ALA A 225 3.49 -22.82 25.78
CA ALA A 225 3.51 -23.88 24.76
C ALA A 225 3.01 -23.36 23.38
N GLY A 226 3.87 -23.40 22.36
CA GLY A 226 3.56 -22.98 20.98
C GLY A 226 4.82 -22.78 20.12
N GLU A 227 4.67 -22.61 18.80
CA GLU A 227 5.75 -22.17 17.90
C GLU A 227 5.95 -20.66 18.05
N TRP A 228 6.82 -20.24 18.97
CA TRP A 228 7.18 -18.84 19.15
C TRP A 228 8.33 -18.47 18.23
N ALA A 229 8.38 -17.24 17.72
CA ALA A 229 9.64 -16.65 17.30
C ALA A 229 10.03 -15.65 18.38
N HIS A 230 11.16 -15.85 19.05
CA HIS A 230 11.59 -14.98 20.15
C HIS A 230 12.18 -13.67 19.62
N ILE A 231 11.41 -12.87 18.87
CA ILE A 231 11.86 -11.54 18.44
C ILE A 231 11.44 -10.53 19.52
N LEU A 232 12.40 -9.80 20.08
CA LEU A 232 12.15 -8.79 21.11
C LEU A 232 11.60 -7.51 20.50
N VAL A 233 10.33 -7.47 20.09
CA VAL A 233 9.78 -6.25 19.48
C VAL A 233 9.38 -5.20 20.52
N GLY A 234 10.30 -4.27 20.80
CA GLY A 234 10.13 -3.10 21.67
C GLY A 234 10.60 -3.32 23.10
N THR A 235 9.97 -2.66 24.08
CA THR A 235 10.16 -2.91 25.51
C THR A 235 9.51 -4.24 25.91
N ALA A 236 10.25 -5.34 25.73
CA ALA A 236 9.97 -6.67 26.27
C ALA A 236 8.63 -7.32 25.82
N GLY A 237 8.60 -7.88 24.61
CA GLY A 237 7.50 -8.70 24.10
C GLY A 237 7.98 -9.91 23.29
N CYS A 238 7.09 -10.87 23.08
CA CYS A 238 7.31 -12.12 22.34
C CYS A 238 6.47 -12.11 21.06
N LEU A 239 7.01 -12.63 19.96
CA LEU A 239 6.24 -12.81 18.72
C LEU A 239 5.69 -14.23 18.62
N HIS A 240 4.38 -14.33 18.36
CA HIS A 240 3.70 -15.61 18.14
C HIS A 240 3.25 -15.72 16.70
N LYS A 241 3.62 -16.82 16.04
CA LYS A 241 3.13 -17.14 14.70
C LYS A 241 1.63 -17.42 14.79
N THR A 242 0.82 -16.91 13.86
CA THR A 242 -0.66 -16.99 14.03
C THR A 242 -1.35 -18.10 13.21
N TRP A 243 -0.60 -19.00 12.57
CA TRP A 243 -1.10 -20.21 11.88
C TRP A 243 0.04 -21.20 11.65
#